data_AF-A0A925HFU0-F1
#
_entry.id   AF-A0A925HFU0-F1
#
_cell.length_a   1.000
_cell.length_b   1.000
_cell.length_c   1.000
_cell.angle_alpha   90.00
_cell.angle_beta   90.00
_cell.angle_gamma   90.00
#
_symmetry.space_group_name_H-M   'P 1'
#
loop_
_entity.id
_entity.type
_entity.pdbx_description
1 polymer ?
#
loop_
_entity_poly.entity_id
_entity_poly.type
_entity_poly.pdbx_seq_one_letter_code
_entity_poly.pdbx_strand_id
1 'polypeptide(L)'
;MGKPKRERSLSDSEAQAVARNLRVSPRKLNLVAGLIRGKKVDTALADLEFSRKRIAQDVRKCVMSAVANAENNHGLDVNELVVSEAFVGKNLIMRRFQARGRGRASSITKPFSQITVIVRQKAEEEGEEKRKKKSKAGDKPAKEAKGGGKKPASSAKKGSKAKSAAKETA
;
A
#
# COMPACT_ATOMS: atom_id res chain seq x y z
N MET A 1 22.58 6.47 41.63
CA MET A 1 22.07 5.38 40.76
C MET A 1 21.34 6.00 39.59
N GLY A 2 21.82 5.78 38.36
CA GLY A 2 21.23 6.38 37.14
C GLY A 2 19.90 5.72 36.78
N LYS A 3 19.04 6.45 36.07
CA LYS A 3 17.78 5.91 35.55
C LYS A 3 18.06 4.67 34.68
N PRO A 4 17.25 3.60 34.78
CA PRO A 4 17.43 2.42 33.94
C PRO A 4 17.31 2.77 32.46
N LYS A 5 18.08 2.07 31.62
CA LYS A 5 18.05 2.24 30.16
C LYS A 5 16.67 1.82 29.66
N ARG A 6 16.05 2.66 28.82
CA ARG A 6 14.75 2.37 28.21
C ARG A 6 14.84 1.11 27.35
N GLU A 7 13.95 0.16 27.61
CA GLU A 7 13.80 -1.05 26.80
C GLU A 7 13.36 -0.72 25.37
N ARG A 8 13.72 -1.59 24.42
CA ARG A 8 13.32 -1.44 23.01
C ARG A 8 11.82 -1.59 22.88
N SER A 9 11.23 -0.78 22.00
CA SER A 9 9.79 -0.81 21.70
C SER A 9 9.40 -1.73 20.54
N LEU A 10 10.38 -2.25 19.79
CA LEU A 10 10.19 -3.12 18.63
C LEU A 10 10.73 -4.51 18.95
N SER A 11 10.16 -5.53 18.32
CA SER A 11 10.64 -6.91 18.42
C SER A 11 11.98 -7.07 17.71
N ASP A 12 12.71 -8.13 18.03
CA ASP A 12 14.06 -8.35 17.46
C ASP A 12 14.04 -8.64 15.95
N SER A 13 12.90 -9.08 15.41
CA SER A 13 12.66 -9.33 13.98
C SER A 13 12.25 -8.08 13.20
N GLU A 14 12.17 -6.92 13.85
CA GLU A 14 11.75 -5.67 13.24
C GLU A 14 12.85 -4.61 13.30
N ALA A 15 13.01 -3.88 12.19
CA ALA A 15 13.89 -2.74 12.10
C ALA A 15 13.12 -1.49 11.68
N GLN A 16 13.49 -0.35 12.25
CA GLN A 16 12.86 0.93 11.99
C GLN A 16 13.85 1.92 11.39
N ALA A 17 13.35 2.75 10.48
CA ALA A 17 14.02 3.99 10.06
C ALA A 17 13.03 5.16 10.10
N VAL A 18 13.55 6.33 10.46
CA VAL A 18 12.76 7.57 10.53
C VAL A 18 13.48 8.67 9.77
N ALA A 19 12.84 9.21 8.74
CA ALA A 19 13.30 10.42 8.07
C ALA A 19 12.54 11.63 8.63
N ARG A 20 13.27 12.48 9.35
CA ARG A 20 12.75 13.70 9.99
C ARG A 20 12.94 14.93 9.10
N ASN A 21 12.21 16.00 9.41
CA ASN A 21 12.33 17.32 8.78
C ASN A 21 12.12 17.34 7.25
N LEU A 22 11.21 16.50 6.75
CA LEU A 22 10.84 16.52 5.34
C LEU A 22 9.94 17.72 5.05
N ARG A 23 10.35 18.60 4.14
CA ARG A 23 9.61 19.80 3.74
C ARG A 23 8.46 19.48 2.79
N VAL A 24 7.52 18.68 3.25
CA VAL A 24 6.41 18.13 2.47
C VAL A 24 5.15 18.10 3.36
N SER A 25 3.99 18.30 2.75
CA SER A 25 2.71 18.12 3.44
C SER A 25 2.48 16.64 3.78
N PRO A 26 1.98 16.32 4.99
CA PRO A 26 1.75 14.93 5.40
C PRO A 26 0.85 14.16 4.43
N ARG A 27 -0.13 14.85 3.85
CA ARG A 27 -1.10 14.27 2.93
C ARG A 27 -0.45 13.80 1.62
N LYS A 28 0.51 14.56 1.08
CA LYS A 28 1.24 14.16 -0.14
C LYS A 28 2.20 13.00 0.15
N LEU A 29 2.80 12.99 1.34
CA LEU A 29 3.71 11.94 1.78
C LEU A 29 2.95 10.62 2.02
N ASN A 30 1.75 10.69 2.61
CA ASN A 30 0.93 9.51 2.88
C ASN A 30 0.50 8.78 1.60
N LEU A 31 0.32 9.51 0.48
CA LEU A 31 0.06 8.90 -0.83
C LEU A 31 1.23 8.07 -1.37
N VAL A 32 2.45 8.28 -0.87
CA VAL A 32 3.62 7.47 -1.22
C VAL A 32 3.78 6.34 -0.20
N ALA A 33 3.63 6.63 1.09
CA ALA A 33 3.67 5.62 2.15
C ALA A 33 2.61 4.52 1.95
N GLY A 34 1.41 4.87 1.48
CA GLY A 34 0.37 3.91 1.15
C GLY A 34 0.70 3.00 -0.05
N LEU A 35 1.60 3.42 -0.96
CA LEU A 35 2.00 2.60 -2.11
C LEU A 35 2.94 1.46 -1.71
N ILE A 36 3.76 1.65 -0.67
CA ILE A 36 4.80 0.71 -0.26
C ILE A 36 4.37 -0.22 0.88
N ARG A 37 3.28 0.11 1.58
CA ARG A 37 2.83 -0.65 2.75
C ARG A 37 2.44 -2.08 2.36
N GLY A 38 2.96 -3.07 3.09
CA GLY A 38 2.67 -4.49 2.88
C GLY A 38 3.36 -5.13 1.67
N LYS A 39 4.20 -4.39 0.95
CA LYS A 39 4.98 -4.93 -0.17
C LYS A 39 6.33 -5.48 0.31
N LYS A 40 6.89 -6.41 -0.47
CA LYS A 40 8.29 -6.80 -0.34
C LYS A 40 9.18 -5.58 -0.59
N VAL A 41 10.32 -5.54 0.09
CA VAL A 41 11.27 -4.42 0.00
C VAL A 41 11.71 -4.18 -1.44
N ASP A 42 12.06 -5.22 -2.20
CA ASP A 42 12.52 -5.07 -3.59
C ASP A 42 11.47 -4.43 -4.49
N THR A 43 10.22 -4.90 -4.38
CA THR A 43 9.09 -4.34 -5.14
C THR A 43 8.83 -2.89 -4.72
N ALA A 44 8.91 -2.59 -3.42
CA ALA A 44 8.73 -1.23 -2.93
C ALA A 44 9.84 -0.28 -3.43
N LEU A 45 11.10 -0.74 -3.49
CA LEU A 45 12.21 0.05 -4.03
C LEU A 45 12.03 0.35 -5.52
N ALA A 46 11.62 -0.65 -6.31
CA ALA A 46 11.30 -0.46 -7.73
C ALA A 46 10.15 0.55 -7.93
N ASP A 47 9.06 0.41 -7.17
CA ASP A 47 7.92 1.33 -7.24
C ASP A 47 8.30 2.78 -6.89
N LEU A 48 9.21 2.95 -5.92
CA LEU A 48 9.70 4.27 -5.51
C LEU A 48 10.67 4.87 -6.54
N GLU A 49 11.46 4.04 -7.22
CA GLU A 49 12.42 4.47 -8.24
C GLU A 49 11.72 5.03 -9.49
N PHE A 50 10.70 4.32 -9.97
CA PHE A 50 9.94 4.73 -11.16
C PHE A 50 8.75 5.64 -10.85
N SER A 51 8.61 6.09 -9.60
CA SER A 51 7.53 6.98 -9.22
C SER A 51 7.72 8.38 -9.81
N ARG A 52 6.69 8.92 -10.47
CA ARG A 52 6.66 10.32 -10.93
C ARG A 52 6.61 11.34 -9.78
N LYS A 53 6.36 10.90 -8.54
CA LYS A 53 6.24 11.78 -7.37
C LYS A 53 7.64 12.15 -6.87
N ARG A 54 7.99 13.46 -6.86
CA ARG A 54 9.26 13.98 -6.31
C ARG A 54 9.63 13.40 -4.94
N ILE A 55 8.64 13.18 -4.08
CA ILE A 55 8.81 12.72 -2.69
C ILE A 55 9.35 11.28 -2.62
N ALA A 56 9.21 10.50 -3.69
CA ALA A 56 9.62 9.10 -3.71
C ALA A 56 11.13 8.93 -3.50
N GLN A 57 11.96 9.88 -3.94
CA GLN A 57 13.40 9.85 -3.71
C GLN A 57 13.76 9.93 -2.22
N ASP A 58 13.07 10.78 -1.46
CA ASP A 58 13.28 10.91 -0.01
C ASP A 58 12.82 9.66 0.74
N VAL A 59 11.68 9.08 0.32
CA VAL A 59 11.15 7.84 0.89
C VAL A 59 12.05 6.65 0.56
N ARG A 60 12.58 6.56 -0.66
CA ARG A 60 13.54 5.51 -1.08
C ARG A 60 14.77 5.50 -0.18
N LYS A 61 15.36 6.67 0.11
CA LYS A 61 16.48 6.78 1.05
C LYS A 61 16.11 6.27 2.45
N CYS A 62 14.90 6.57 2.92
CA CYS A 62 14.42 6.08 4.21
C CYS A 62 14.25 4.56 4.23
N VAL A 63 13.71 3.96 3.15
CA VAL A 63 13.56 2.50 3.03
C VAL A 63 14.93 1.83 2.97
N MET A 64 15.87 2.36 2.17
CA MET A 64 17.25 1.86 2.12
C MET A 64 17.93 1.89 3.50
N SER A 65 17.70 2.95 4.28
CA SER A 65 18.19 3.03 5.66
C SER A 65 17.53 1.99 6.57
N ALA A 66 16.26 1.67 6.38
CA ALA A 66 15.58 0.62 7.16
C ALA A 66 16.16 -0.77 6.85
N VAL A 67 16.45 -1.04 5.58
CA VAL A 67 17.10 -2.29 5.13
C VAL A 67 18.50 -2.41 5.72
N ALA A 68 19.30 -1.34 5.63
CA ALA A 68 20.64 -1.34 6.22
C ALA A 68 20.60 -1.54 7.74
N ASN A 69 19.58 -1.03 8.43
CA ASN A 69 19.41 -1.27 9.86
C ASN A 69 19.04 -2.73 10.16
N ALA A 70 18.19 -3.34 9.33
CA ALA A 70 17.78 -4.74 9.46
C ALA A 70 18.97 -5.69 9.25
N GLU A 71 19.79 -5.44 8.25
CA GLU A 71 20.98 -6.23 7.93
C GLU A 71 22.04 -6.08 9.02
N ASN A 72 22.50 -4.86 9.30
CA ASN A 72 23.67 -4.65 10.16
C ASN A 72 23.41 -4.80 11.65
N ASN A 73 22.22 -4.43 12.13
CA ASN A 73 21.93 -4.46 13.57
C ASN A 73 21.13 -5.68 14.02
N HIS A 74 20.36 -6.31 13.12
CA HIS A 74 19.46 -7.42 13.44
C HIS A 74 19.81 -8.71 12.70
N GLY A 75 20.75 -8.68 11.74
CA GLY A 75 21.17 -9.87 10.99
C GLY A 75 20.05 -10.51 10.16
N LEU A 76 19.03 -9.73 9.78
CA LEU A 76 17.88 -10.23 9.03
C LEU A 76 18.22 -10.35 7.53
N ASP A 77 17.67 -11.36 6.86
CA ASP A 77 17.85 -11.53 5.41
C ASP A 77 17.05 -10.48 4.63
N VAL A 78 17.76 -9.70 3.80
CA VAL A 78 17.23 -8.63 2.96
C VAL A 78 16.13 -9.13 2.00
N ASN A 79 16.27 -10.36 1.48
CA ASN A 79 15.34 -10.91 0.48
C ASN A 79 13.95 -11.25 1.07
N GLU A 80 13.89 -11.47 2.39
CA GLU A 80 12.68 -11.84 3.11
C GLU A 80 12.01 -10.66 3.82
N LEU A 81 12.59 -9.45 3.70
CA LEU A 81 12.05 -8.25 4.31
C LEU A 81 10.77 -7.79 3.62
N VAL A 82 9.78 -7.47 4.46
CA VAL A 82 8.52 -6.87 4.05
C VAL A 82 8.35 -5.55 4.80
N VAL A 83 7.82 -4.54 4.11
CA VAL A 83 7.41 -3.28 4.75
C VAL A 83 6.15 -3.54 5.56
N SER A 84 6.34 -3.74 6.87
CA SER A 84 5.25 -3.95 7.86
C SER A 84 4.36 -2.72 7.91
N GLU A 85 4.98 -1.58 8.29
CA GLU A 85 4.29 -0.33 8.50
C GLU A 85 5.03 0.81 7.81
N ALA A 86 4.24 1.71 7.23
CA ALA A 86 4.74 2.97 6.70
C ALA A 86 3.70 4.05 7.04
N PHE A 87 4.03 4.91 7.99
CA PHE A 87 3.15 5.97 8.46
C PHE A 87 3.86 7.31 8.52
N VAL A 88 3.04 8.37 8.50
CA VAL A 88 3.50 9.74 8.38
C VAL A 88 3.10 10.51 9.63
N GLY A 89 4.11 11.08 10.29
CA GLY A 89 3.92 11.99 11.42
C GLY A 89 3.90 13.44 10.96
N LYS A 90 3.08 14.26 11.63
CA LYS A 90 3.23 15.72 11.58
C LYS A 90 4.50 16.10 12.33
N ASN A 91 5.20 17.12 11.84
CA ASN A 91 6.37 17.70 12.51
C ASN A 91 6.16 19.23 12.58
N LEU A 92 7.23 20.01 12.66
CA LEU A 92 7.21 21.47 12.71
C LEU A 92 6.30 22.09 11.65
N ILE A 93 5.51 23.08 12.06
CA ILE A 93 4.67 23.85 11.17
C ILE A 93 5.09 25.31 11.24
N MET A 94 5.61 25.86 10.14
CA MET A 94 5.97 27.28 10.09
C MET A 94 4.81 28.12 9.55
N ARG A 95 4.41 29.16 10.28
CA ARG A 95 3.45 30.16 9.81
C ARG A 95 4.21 31.35 9.20
N ARG A 96 3.72 31.84 8.07
CA ARG A 96 4.22 33.03 7.36
C ARG A 96 3.06 33.96 7.07
N PHE A 97 3.21 35.25 7.31
CA PHE A 97 2.17 36.22 6.98
C PHE A 97 2.25 36.59 5.51
N GLN A 98 1.08 36.80 4.91
CA GLN A 98 0.94 37.34 3.57
C GLN A 98 -0.10 38.45 3.60
N ALA A 99 0.30 39.64 3.16
CA ALA A 99 -0.60 40.77 2.98
C ALA A 99 -1.67 40.45 1.92
N ARG A 100 -2.90 40.91 2.17
CA ARG A 100 -4.05 40.80 1.28
C ARG A 100 -4.67 42.19 1.10
N GLY A 101 -5.60 42.31 0.15
CA GLY A 101 -6.28 43.57 -0.12
C GLY A 101 -7.05 44.11 1.10
N ARG A 102 -7.28 45.43 1.10
CA ARG A 102 -8.05 46.16 2.15
C ARG A 102 -7.45 46.03 3.56
N GLY A 103 -6.12 46.11 3.68
CA GLY A 103 -5.42 46.05 4.97
C GLY A 103 -5.51 44.70 5.70
N ARG A 104 -5.96 43.64 5.04
CA ARG A 104 -6.10 42.31 5.65
C ARG A 104 -4.79 41.54 5.59
N ALA A 105 -4.50 40.75 6.61
CA ALA A 105 -3.38 39.80 6.62
C ALA A 105 -3.92 38.36 6.72
N SER A 106 -3.32 37.44 5.96
CA SER A 106 -3.61 36.01 6.05
C SER A 106 -2.34 35.22 6.39
N SER A 107 -2.48 34.13 7.11
CA SER A 107 -1.35 33.25 7.42
C SER A 107 -1.25 32.11 6.42
N ILE A 108 -0.08 31.89 5.83
CA ILE A 108 0.28 30.71 5.05
C ILE A 108 1.04 29.73 5.94
N THR A 109 0.65 28.46 5.88
CA THR A 109 1.29 27.37 6.61
C THR A 109 2.28 26.62 5.71
N LYS A 110 3.53 26.48 6.15
CA LYS A 110 4.57 25.64 5.53
C LYS A 110 4.80 24.42 6.43
N PRO A 111 4.16 23.27 6.13
CA PRO A 111 4.28 22.07 6.95
C PRO A 111 5.60 21.33 6.71
N PHE A 112 6.18 20.80 7.79
CA PHE A 112 7.13 19.71 7.75
C PHE A 112 6.46 18.43 8.24
N SER A 113 6.98 17.32 7.74
CA SER A 113 6.52 15.99 8.09
C SER A 113 7.71 15.11 8.44
N GLN A 114 7.41 13.95 9.00
CA GLN A 114 8.35 12.85 9.14
C GLN A 114 7.68 11.58 8.65
N ILE A 115 8.48 10.65 8.14
CA ILE A 115 8.03 9.32 7.78
C ILE A 115 8.77 8.30 8.64
N THR A 116 8.02 7.33 9.13
CA THR A 116 8.54 6.17 9.82
C THR A 116 8.23 4.95 8.97
N VAL A 117 9.26 4.16 8.70
CA VAL A 117 9.17 2.89 7.99
C VAL A 117 9.64 1.80 8.93
N ILE A 118 8.84 0.75 9.06
CA ILE A 118 9.15 -0.45 9.83
C ILE A 118 9.20 -1.62 8.85
N VAL A 119 10.33 -2.30 8.81
CA VAL A 119 10.53 -3.53 8.04
C VAL A 119 10.55 -4.70 9.01
N ARG A 120 9.96 -5.82 8.59
CA ARG A 120 9.94 -7.07 9.35
C ARG A 120 10.37 -8.21 8.46
N GLN A 121 11.08 -9.18 9.03
CA GLN A 121 11.25 -10.46 8.36
C GLN A 121 9.95 -11.25 8.47
N LYS A 122 9.54 -11.90 7.37
CA LYS A 122 8.32 -12.70 7.38
C LYS A 122 8.66 -14.09 7.91
N ALA A 123 8.19 -14.43 9.12
CA ALA A 123 8.29 -15.80 9.62
C ALA A 123 7.56 -16.75 8.65
N GLU A 124 8.23 -17.85 8.29
CA GLU A 124 7.77 -18.80 7.27
C GLU A 124 6.39 -19.41 7.58
N GLU A 125 5.95 -19.37 8.84
CA GLU A 125 4.69 -19.96 9.33
C GLU A 125 3.43 -19.41 8.62
N GLU A 126 3.40 -18.13 8.24
CA GLU A 126 2.26 -17.56 7.49
C GLU A 126 2.20 -18.02 6.01
N GLY A 127 3.34 -18.44 5.46
CA GLY A 127 3.47 -18.92 4.08
C GLY A 127 2.82 -20.29 3.89
N GLU A 128 2.99 -21.17 4.88
CA GLU A 128 2.38 -22.49 4.90
C GLU A 128 0.86 -22.43 5.02
N GLU A 129 0.30 -21.60 5.89
CA GLU A 129 -1.15 -21.50 6.06
C GLU A 129 -1.85 -21.01 4.78
N LYS A 130 -1.26 -20.04 4.07
CA LYS A 130 -1.79 -19.55 2.78
C LYS A 130 -1.64 -20.57 1.66
N ARG A 131 -0.56 -21.36 1.64
CA ARG A 131 -0.39 -22.51 0.72
C ARG A 131 -1.41 -23.63 1.02
N LYS A 132 -1.59 -24.00 2.29
CA LYS A 132 -2.57 -25.00 2.77
C LYS A 132 -4.03 -24.57 2.50
N LYS A 133 -4.35 -23.27 2.59
CA LYS A 133 -5.69 -22.74 2.21
C LYS A 133 -5.93 -22.75 0.71
N LYS A 134 -4.91 -22.47 -0.11
CA LYS A 134 -5.02 -22.52 -1.58
C LYS A 134 -5.13 -23.95 -2.11
N SER A 135 -4.42 -24.92 -1.52
CA SER A 135 -4.55 -26.34 -1.90
C SER A 135 -5.90 -26.93 -1.51
N LYS A 136 -6.46 -26.58 -0.34
CA LYS A 136 -7.81 -27.00 0.08
C LYS A 136 -8.96 -26.40 -0.75
N ALA A 137 -8.74 -25.27 -1.44
CA ALA A 137 -9.75 -24.67 -2.32
C ALA A 137 -9.73 -25.24 -3.75
N GLY A 138 -8.61 -25.85 -4.17
CA GLY A 138 -8.47 -26.53 -5.47
C GLY A 138 -8.99 -27.96 -5.48
N ASP A 139 -9.16 -28.58 -4.30
CA ASP A 139 -9.70 -29.94 -4.14
C ASP A 139 -11.18 -29.87 -3.75
N LYS A 140 -12.04 -29.39 -4.66
CA LYS A 140 -13.44 -29.80 -4.67
C LYS A 140 -13.58 -30.85 -5.77
N PRO A 141 -13.81 -32.13 -5.45
CA PRO A 141 -14.06 -33.12 -6.47
C PRO A 141 -15.34 -32.73 -7.21
N ALA A 142 -15.23 -32.66 -8.54
CA ALA A 142 -16.36 -32.57 -9.44
C ALA A 142 -17.28 -33.76 -9.15
N LYS A 143 -18.42 -33.51 -8.48
CA LYS A 143 -19.42 -34.53 -8.24
C LYS A 143 -20.12 -34.79 -9.58
N GLU A 144 -19.88 -35.97 -10.12
CA GLU A 144 -20.50 -36.53 -11.31
C GLU A 144 -22.03 -36.39 -11.26
N ALA A 145 -22.59 -35.76 -12.27
CA ALA A 145 -24.00 -35.90 -12.62
C ALA A 145 -24.06 -36.72 -13.93
N LYS A 146 -24.40 -38.01 -13.81
CA LYS A 146 -24.86 -38.83 -14.94
C LYS A 146 -26.15 -39.56 -14.57
N GLY A 147 -27.09 -39.47 -15.52
CA GLY A 147 -28.40 -40.13 -15.56
C GLY A 147 -29.52 -39.09 -15.64
N GLY A 148 -30.28 -38.90 -16.72
CA GLY A 148 -30.38 -39.56 -18.01
C GLY A 148 -31.71 -39.12 -18.65
N GLY A 149 -31.66 -38.60 -19.88
CA GLY A 149 -32.72 -38.64 -20.91
C GLY A 149 -34.12 -38.07 -20.63
N LYS A 150 -34.44 -36.93 -21.28
CA LYS A 150 -35.38 -36.88 -22.43
C LYS A 150 -35.37 -35.50 -23.09
N LYS A 151 -34.96 -35.46 -24.37
CA LYS A 151 -35.37 -34.44 -25.35
C LYS A 151 -36.83 -34.68 -25.73
N PRO A 152 -37.57 -33.65 -26.18
CA PRO A 152 -37.68 -33.52 -27.62
C PRO A 152 -37.46 -32.10 -28.14
N ALA A 153 -36.98 -32.07 -29.38
CA ALA A 153 -36.94 -30.89 -30.23
C ALA A 153 -38.34 -30.61 -30.80
N SER A 154 -38.69 -29.33 -30.93
CA SER A 154 -39.60 -28.80 -31.95
C SER A 154 -38.97 -27.49 -32.43
N SER A 155 -38.25 -27.52 -33.56
CA SER A 155 -38.73 -27.30 -34.93
C SER A 155 -39.16 -25.85 -35.21
N ALA A 156 -38.34 -25.20 -36.03
CA ALA A 156 -38.48 -23.86 -36.57
C ALA A 156 -39.77 -23.59 -37.34
N LYS A 157 -40.23 -22.32 -37.35
CA LYS A 157 -40.53 -21.56 -38.59
C LYS A 157 -40.88 -20.08 -38.34
N LYS A 158 -40.14 -19.23 -39.06
CA LYS A 158 -40.53 -18.07 -39.89
C LYS A 158 -41.42 -16.93 -39.34
N GLY A 159 -40.90 -15.71 -39.56
CA GLY A 159 -41.67 -14.48 -39.86
C GLY A 159 -40.94 -13.23 -39.35
N SER A 160 -39.92 -12.67 -40.03
CA SER A 160 -39.93 -11.77 -41.20
C SER A 160 -40.67 -10.44 -41.03
N LYS A 161 -39.94 -9.35 -41.37
CA LYS A 161 -40.34 -7.95 -41.66
C LYS A 161 -40.44 -7.03 -40.42
N ALA A 162 -39.55 -6.06 -40.21
CA ALA A 162 -39.18 -4.86 -40.98
C ALA A 162 -40.01 -3.61 -40.60
N LYS A 163 -39.26 -2.56 -40.22
CA LYS A 163 -39.53 -1.11 -40.34
C LYS A 163 -40.79 -0.54 -39.65
N SER A 164 -40.61 0.47 -38.78
CA SER A 164 -40.75 1.91 -39.14
C SER A 164 -40.85 2.85 -37.92
N ALA A 165 -40.33 4.07 -38.12
CA ALA A 165 -40.76 5.39 -37.58
C ALA A 165 -40.94 5.56 -36.05
N ALA A 166 -40.19 6.44 -35.37
CA ALA A 166 -40.23 7.93 -35.38
C ALA A 166 -41.48 8.55 -34.69
N LYS A 167 -41.22 9.60 -33.89
CA LYS A 167 -42.15 10.56 -33.21
C LYS A 167 -42.94 10.00 -32.00
N GLU A 168 -43.25 10.72 -30.92
CA GLU A 168 -43.05 12.09 -30.40
C GLU A 168 -43.71 12.14 -28.99
N THR A 169 -43.31 13.09 -28.14
CA THR A 169 -44.07 13.71 -26.99
C THR A 169 -44.43 12.82 -25.77
N ALA A 170 -44.40 13.31 -24.52
CA ALA A 170 -44.53 14.67 -23.98
C ALA A 170 -43.46 15.01 -22.92
#